data_AF-A0A7S2CNN5-F1
#
_entry.id   AF-A0A7S2CNN5-F1
#
_cell.length_a   1.000
_cell.length_b   1.000
_cell.length_c   1.000
_cell.angle_alpha   90.00
_cell.angle_beta   90.00
_cell.angle_gamma   90.00
#
_symmetry.space_group_name_H-M   'P 1'
#
loop_
_entity.id
_entity.type
_entity.pdbx_description
1 polymer ?
#
loop_
_entity_poly.entity_id
_entity_poly.type
_entity_poly.pdbx_seq_one_letter_code
_entity_poly.pdbx_strand_id
1 'polypeptide(L)'
;VVRKERPDLASKKAALIQQANQFMIQIRRLEDDILIKLSTAEGDITENISLIEGLEDAKRQTVESNAKLEEGKLTAVSVNETSEKYRSVARQGALLFFIMNSLHKMHTYYIYSLNAFV
;
A
#
# COMPACT_ATOMS: atom_id res chain seq x y z
N VAL A 1 -17.91 1.24 5.51
CA VAL A 1 -18.50 -0.13 5.54
C VAL A 1 -17.48 -1.16 6.01
N VAL A 2 -16.51 -1.57 5.18
CA VAL A 2 -15.54 -2.65 5.56
C VAL A 2 -14.83 -2.41 6.89
N ARG A 3 -14.38 -1.18 7.20
CA ARG A 3 -13.75 -0.85 8.48
C ARG A 3 -14.67 -1.03 9.71
N LYS A 4 -15.99 -0.85 9.56
CA LYS A 4 -16.98 -1.05 10.63
C LYS A 4 -17.40 -2.52 10.72
N GLU A 5 -17.61 -3.19 9.59
CA GLU A 5 -18.11 -4.57 9.49
C GLU A 5 -17.03 -5.65 9.71
N ARG A 6 -15.82 -5.39 9.20
CA ARG A 6 -14.68 -6.31 9.20
C ARG A 6 -13.38 -5.55 9.50
N PRO A 7 -13.19 -5.12 10.76
CA PRO A 7 -12.00 -4.37 11.17
C PRO A 7 -10.71 -5.20 11.00
N ASP A 8 -10.81 -6.52 11.13
CA ASP A 8 -9.75 -7.49 10.85
C ASP A 8 -9.23 -7.36 9.40
N LEU A 9 -10.15 -7.35 8.43
CA LEU A 9 -9.82 -7.25 7.01
C LEU A 9 -9.23 -5.88 6.68
N ALA A 10 -9.77 -4.81 7.27
CA ALA A 10 -9.28 -3.45 7.09
C ALA A 10 -7.87 -3.26 7.66
N SER A 11 -7.61 -3.81 8.86
CA SER A 11 -6.28 -3.79 9.48
C SER A 11 -5.28 -4.59 8.65
N LYS A 12 -5.64 -5.80 8.20
CA LYS A 12 -4.79 -6.63 7.34
C LYS A 12 -4.44 -5.92 6.02
N LYS A 13 -5.42 -5.27 5.39
CA LYS A 13 -5.18 -4.46 4.18
C LYS A 13 -4.21 -3.31 4.43
N ALA A 14 -4.39 -2.58 5.53
CA ALA A 14 -3.52 -1.47 5.88
C ALA A 14 -2.08 -1.94 6.17
N ALA A 15 -1.93 -3.04 6.92
CA ALA A 15 -0.64 -3.65 7.22
C ALA A 15 0.10 -4.11 5.94
N LEU A 16 -0.61 -4.77 5.01
CA LEU A 16 -0.03 -5.19 3.73
C LEU A 16 0.46 -3.99 2.89
N ILE A 17 -0.31 -2.89 2.85
CA ILE A 17 0.09 -1.66 2.14
C ILE A 17 1.33 -1.06 2.79
N GLN A 18 1.35 -0.96 4.12
CA GLN A 18 2.47 -0.41 4.86
C GLN A 18 3.74 -1.24 4.63
N GLN A 19 3.62 -2.56 4.71
CA GLN A 19 4.72 -3.49 4.50
C GLN A 19 5.25 -3.41 3.06
N ALA A 20 4.36 -3.37 2.05
CA ALA A 20 4.76 -3.19 0.66
C ALA A 20 5.52 -1.89 0.43
N ASN A 21 5.03 -0.77 1.01
CA ASN A 21 5.72 0.52 0.93
C ASN A 21 7.10 0.48 1.60
N GLN A 22 7.21 -0.15 2.78
CA GLN A 22 8.48 -0.31 3.48
C GLN A 22 9.49 -1.10 2.64
N PHE A 23 9.07 -2.21 2.01
CA PHE A 23 9.93 -2.97 1.12
C PHE A 23 10.36 -2.16 -0.11
N MET A 24 9.46 -1.39 -0.73
CA MET A 24 9.83 -0.52 -1.85
C MET A 24 10.87 0.54 -1.45
N ILE A 25 10.75 1.12 -0.25
CA ILE A 25 11.73 2.07 0.27
C ILE A 25 13.07 1.38 0.53
N GLN A 26 13.06 0.19 1.13
CA GLN A 26 14.28 -0.58 1.39
C GLN A 26 15.01 -0.95 0.09
N ILE A 27 14.29 -1.41 -0.93
CA ILE A 27 14.87 -1.74 -2.24
C ILE A 27 15.52 -0.51 -2.86
N ARG A 28 14.82 0.64 -2.91
CA ARG A 28 15.41 1.88 -3.44
C ARG A 28 16.66 2.30 -2.68
N ARG A 29 16.63 2.20 -1.34
CA ARG A 29 17.79 2.53 -0.52
C ARG A 29 18.98 1.63 -0.82
N LEU A 30 18.75 0.32 -0.99
CA LEU A 30 19.80 -0.63 -1.37
C LEU A 30 20.36 -0.32 -2.77
N GLU A 31 19.50 0.03 -3.73
CA GLU A 31 19.91 0.45 -5.08
C GLU A 31 20.77 1.72 -5.04
N ASP A 32 20.34 2.73 -4.29
CA ASP A 32 21.08 4.00 -4.12
C ASP A 32 22.44 3.74 -3.42
N ASP A 33 22.47 2.94 -2.36
CA ASP A 33 23.68 2.58 -1.64
C ASP A 33 24.67 1.83 -2.54
N ILE A 34 24.18 0.91 -3.40
CA ILE A 34 25.01 0.22 -4.39
C ILE A 34 25.56 1.20 -5.42
N LEU A 35 24.72 2.11 -5.94
CA LEU A 35 25.12 3.09 -6.95
C LEU A 35 26.19 4.04 -6.41
N ILE A 36 26.05 4.49 -5.16
CA ILE A 36 27.05 5.30 -4.47
C ILE A 36 28.36 4.52 -4.35
N LYS A 37 28.31 3.31 -3.80
CA LYS A 37 29.53 2.49 -3.59
C LYS A 37 30.27 2.21 -4.91
N LEU A 38 29.55 1.94 -5.99
CA LEU A 38 30.13 1.78 -7.33
C LEU A 38 30.74 3.08 -7.86
N SER A 39 30.09 4.23 -7.62
CA SER A 39 30.58 5.54 -8.08
C SER A 39 31.79 6.05 -7.31
N THR A 40 31.94 5.68 -6.03
CA THR A 40 33.04 6.09 -5.16
C THR A 40 34.20 5.10 -5.14
N ALA A 41 34.06 3.95 -5.80
CA ALA A 41 35.12 2.95 -5.83
C ALA A 41 36.27 3.43 -6.72
N GLU A 42 37.41 3.74 -6.10
CA GLU A 42 38.67 4.01 -6.78
C GLU A 42 39.53 2.74 -6.80
N GLY A 43 40.13 2.40 -7.95
CA GLY A 43 40.93 1.18 -8.13
C GLY A 43 40.16 0.01 -8.76
N ASP A 44 40.71 -1.21 -8.68
CA ASP A 44 40.06 -2.41 -9.21
C ASP A 44 38.92 -2.87 -8.27
N ILE A 45 37.68 -2.68 -8.74
CA ILE A 45 36.46 -3.07 -8.04
C ILE A 45 36.38 -4.58 -7.74
N THR A 46 37.11 -5.41 -8.50
CA THR A 46 37.09 -6.86 -8.34
C THR A 46 37.97 -7.35 -7.19
N GLU A 47 38.88 -6.51 -6.69
CA GLU A 47 39.73 -6.82 -5.53
C GLU A 47 39.11 -6.34 -4.21
N ASN A 48 38.05 -5.52 -4.26
CA ASN A 48 37.39 -5.00 -3.08
C ASN A 48 36.41 -6.02 -2.48
N ILE A 49 36.94 -6.90 -1.63
CA ILE A 49 36.17 -7.96 -0.94
C ILE A 49 34.96 -7.38 -0.18
N SER A 50 35.11 -6.24 0.48
CA SER A 50 34.03 -5.60 1.24
C SER A 50 32.89 -5.10 0.34
N LEU A 51 33.21 -4.63 -0.86
CA LEU A 51 32.22 -4.24 -1.87
C LEU A 51 31.45 -5.46 -2.39
N ILE A 52 32.16 -6.56 -2.66
CA ILE A 52 31.59 -7.81 -3.18
C ILE A 52 30.63 -8.43 -2.15
N GLU A 53 31.05 -8.55 -0.89
CA GLU A 53 30.19 -9.07 0.19
C GLU A 53 28.93 -8.21 0.37
N GLY A 54 29.08 -6.88 0.35
CA GLY A 54 27.94 -5.97 0.47
C GLY A 54 26.96 -6.06 -0.71
N LEU A 55 27.45 -6.30 -1.93
CA LEU A 55 26.63 -6.53 -3.12
C LEU A 55 25.88 -7.87 -3.03
N GLU A 56 26.52 -8.92 -2.53
CA GLU A 56 25.92 -10.24 -2.37
C GLU A 56 24.80 -10.23 -1.31
N ASP A 57 25.05 -9.57 -0.17
CA ASP A 57 24.05 -9.38 0.88
C ASP A 57 22.86 -8.54 0.40
N ALA A 58 23.12 -7.44 -0.31
CA ALA A 58 22.06 -6.60 -0.86
C ALA A 58 21.22 -7.34 -1.90
N LYS A 59 21.85 -8.14 -2.77
CA LYS A 59 21.17 -9.03 -3.73
C LYS A 59 20.28 -10.03 -3.00
N ARG A 60 20.79 -10.68 -1.95
CA ARG A 60 20.03 -11.66 -1.15
C ARG A 60 18.81 -11.01 -0.49
N GLN A 61 18.97 -9.85 0.15
CA GLN A 61 17.87 -9.11 0.77
C GLN A 61 16.81 -8.68 -0.24
N THR A 62 17.24 -8.26 -1.44
CA THR A 62 16.34 -7.84 -2.52
C THR A 62 15.51 -9.01 -3.04
N VAL A 63 16.13 -10.17 -3.26
CA VAL A 63 15.44 -11.39 -3.68
C VAL A 63 14.42 -11.84 -2.62
N GLU A 64 14.80 -11.85 -1.35
CA GLU A 64 13.90 -12.21 -0.25
C GLU A 64 12.71 -11.24 -0.14
N SER A 65 12.97 -9.94 -0.24
CA SER A 65 11.93 -8.91 -0.16
C SER A 65 10.97 -8.98 -1.34
N ASN A 66 11.47 -9.23 -2.55
CA ASN A 66 10.63 -9.45 -3.73
C ASN A 66 9.74 -10.69 -3.60
N ALA A 67 10.27 -11.80 -3.06
CA ALA A 67 9.47 -12.99 -2.81
C ALA A 67 8.31 -12.71 -1.82
N LYS A 68 8.59 -11.99 -0.72
CA LYS A 68 7.56 -11.57 0.25
C LYS A 68 6.54 -10.59 -0.36
N LEU A 69 6.98 -9.72 -1.27
CA LEU A 69 6.11 -8.80 -2.00
C LEU A 69 5.12 -9.56 -2.90
N GLU A 70 5.57 -10.60 -3.60
CA GLU A 70 4.70 -11.44 -4.42
C GLU A 70 3.68 -12.21 -3.57
N GLU A 71 4.09 -12.78 -2.45
CA GLU A 71 3.15 -13.41 -1.50
C GLU A 71 2.12 -12.40 -0.96
N GLY A 72 2.58 -11.18 -0.64
CA GLY A 72 1.74 -10.06 -0.23
C GLY A 72 0.72 -9.67 -1.30
N LYS A 73 1.11 -9.67 -2.59
CA LYS A 73 0.19 -9.40 -3.72
C LYS A 73 -0.91 -10.46 -3.81
N LEU A 74 -0.58 -11.74 -3.69
CA LEU A 74 -1.58 -12.82 -3.67
C LEU A 74 -2.58 -12.63 -2.53
N THR A 75 -2.08 -12.31 -1.33
CA THR A 75 -2.92 -12.04 -0.18
C THR A 75 -3.79 -10.79 -0.40
N ALA A 76 -3.24 -9.75 -1.02
CA ALA A 76 -3.96 -8.51 -1.32
C ALA A 76 -5.12 -8.75 -2.30
N VAL A 77 -4.95 -9.65 -3.29
CA VAL A 77 -6.02 -10.04 -4.22
C VAL A 77 -7.18 -10.66 -3.45
N SER A 78 -6.92 -11.66 -2.59
CA SER A 78 -7.98 -12.31 -1.78
C SER A 78 -8.69 -11.33 -0.83
N VAL A 79 -7.94 -10.41 -0.22
CA VAL A 79 -8.50 -9.32 0.60
C VAL A 79 -9.38 -8.39 -0.25
N ASN A 80 -8.98 -8.10 -1.49
CA ASN A 80 -9.75 -7.25 -2.39
C ASN A 80 -11.04 -7.94 -2.84
N GLU A 81 -10.99 -9.21 -3.22
CA GLU A 81 -12.18 -10.00 -3.58
C GLU A 81 -13.21 -10.03 -2.44
N THR A 82 -12.73 -10.20 -1.20
CA THR A 82 -13.61 -10.16 -0.02
C THR A 82 -14.18 -8.76 0.22
N SER A 83 -13.40 -7.71 -0.05
CA SER A 83 -13.84 -6.31 0.07
C SER A 83 -14.89 -5.95 -0.98
N GLU A 84 -14.79 -6.48 -2.20
CA GLU A 84 -15.73 -6.23 -3.30
C GLU A 84 -17.15 -6.69 -2.98
N LYS A 85 -17.32 -7.69 -2.10
CA LYS A 85 -18.64 -8.14 -1.61
C LYS A 85 -19.43 -7.01 -0.93
N TYR A 86 -18.74 -6.00 -0.38
CA TYR A 86 -19.35 -4.85 0.28
C TYR A 86 -19.57 -3.65 -0.66
N ARG A 87 -19.19 -3.76 -1.93
CA ARG A 87 -19.26 -2.65 -2.90
C ARG A 87 -20.68 -2.22 -3.22
N SER A 88 -21.63 -3.17 -3.26
CA SER A 88 -23.05 -2.88 -3.47
C SER A 88 -23.62 -1.99 -2.36
N VAL A 89 -23.30 -2.30 -1.09
CA VAL A 89 -23.70 -1.51 0.08
C VAL A 89 -23.07 -0.12 0.05
N ALA A 90 -21.78 -0.03 -0.30
CA ALA A 90 -21.11 1.26 -0.46
C ALA A 90 -21.75 2.13 -1.55
N ARG A 91 -22.17 1.53 -2.67
CA ARG A 91 -22.89 2.22 -3.76
C ARG A 91 -24.26 2.72 -3.31
N GLN A 92 -25.01 1.93 -2.56
CA GLN A 92 -26.30 2.35 -2.00
C GLN A 92 -26.12 3.50 -1.00
N GLY A 93 -25.10 3.44 -0.14
CA GLY A 93 -24.74 4.55 0.75
C GLY A 93 -24.42 5.83 -0.02
N ALA A 94 -23.62 5.75 -1.10
CA ALA A 94 -23.34 6.91 -1.93
C ALA A 94 -24.61 7.51 -2.56
N LEU A 95 -25.52 6.66 -3.06
CA LEU A 95 -26.79 7.11 -3.63
C LEU A 95 -27.64 7.86 -2.59
N LEU A 96 -27.78 7.30 -1.38
CA LEU A 96 -28.51 7.93 -0.28
C LEU A 96 -27.93 9.30 0.08
N PHE A 97 -26.61 9.43 0.14
CA PHE A 97 -25.95 10.71 0.38
C PHE A 97 -26.29 11.75 -0.71
N PHE A 98 -26.24 11.36 -2.00
CA PHE A 98 -26.58 12.27 -3.10
C PHE A 98 -28.06 12.66 -3.10
N ILE A 99 -28.95 11.74 -2.74
CA ILE A 99 -30.37 12.06 -2.56
C ILE A 99 -30.51 13.08 -1.42
N MET A 100 -29.91 12.81 -0.26
CA MET A 100 -29.91 13.71 0.91
C MET A 100 -29.41 15.11 0.55
N ASN A 101 -28.31 15.20 -0.20
CA ASN A 101 -27.77 16.48 -0.67
C ASN A 101 -28.69 17.18 -1.69
N SER A 102 -29.50 16.43 -2.43
CA SER A 102 -30.46 16.99 -3.39
C SER A 102 -31.72 17.57 -2.73
N LEU A 103 -32.01 17.26 -1.46
CA LEU A 103 -33.17 17.81 -0.74
C LEU A 103 -33.10 19.34 -0.57
N HIS A 104 -31.90 19.91 -0.56
CA HIS A 104 -31.69 21.36 -0.60
C HIS A 104 -32.47 22.04 -1.74
N LYS A 105 -32.65 21.36 -2.89
CA LYS A 105 -33.41 21.89 -4.03
C LYS A 105 -34.90 22.08 -3.74
N MET A 106 -35.46 21.33 -2.78
CA MET A 106 -36.85 21.54 -2.35
C MET A 106 -36.95 22.69 -1.36
N HIS A 107 -36.01 22.77 -0.40
CA HIS A 107 -35.98 23.85 0.57
C HIS A 107 -34.58 24.05 1.15
N THR A 108 -34.15 25.31 1.31
CA THR A 108 -32.79 25.69 1.72
C THR A 108 -32.40 25.17 3.11
N TYR A 109 -33.36 24.83 3.97
CA TYR A 109 -33.09 24.26 5.29
C TYR A 109 -32.56 22.81 5.24
N TYR A 110 -32.78 22.07 4.16
CA TYR A 110 -32.34 20.67 4.04
C TYR A 110 -30.92 20.55 3.50
N ILE A 111 -29.97 21.22 4.16
CA ILE A 111 -28.54 21.10 3.90
C ILE A 111 -27.92 20.27 5.03
N TYR A 112 -27.30 19.17 4.65
CA TYR A 112 -26.65 18.25 5.59
C TYR A 112 -25.17 18.15 5.27
N SER A 113 -24.33 18.15 6.31
CA SER A 113 -22.89 17.93 6.15
C SER A 113 -22.60 16.45 5.93
N LEU A 114 -21.45 16.14 5.34
CA LEU A 114 -20.98 14.76 5.20
C LEU A 114 -20.82 14.09 6.57
N ASN A 115 -20.41 14.84 7.60
CA ASN A 115 -20.28 14.32 8.96
C ASN A 115 -21.62 13.84 9.56
N ALA A 116 -22.74 14.45 9.18
CA ALA A 116 -24.06 13.99 9.64
C ALA A 116 -24.48 12.65 9.00
N PHE A 117 -23.83 12.24 7.91
CA PHE A 117 -24.15 11.02 7.15
C PHE A 117 -23.28 9.80 7.51
N VAL A 118 -22.03 10.02 7.96
CA VAL A 118 -20.96 9.00 8.06
C VAL A 118 -20.96 8.19 9.36
#